data_AF-A0A4Q3YMN6-F1
#
_entry.id   AF-A0A4Q3YMN6-F1
#
_cell.length_a   1.000
_cell.length_b   1.000
_cell.length_c   1.000
_cell.angle_alpha   90.00
_cell.angle_beta   90.00
_cell.angle_gamma   90.00
#
_symmetry.space_group_name_H-M   'P 1'
#
loop_
_entity.id
_entity.type
_entity.pdbx_description
1 polymer ?
#
loop_
_entity_poly.entity_id
_entity_poly.type
_entity_poly.pdbx_seq_one_letter_code
_entity_poly.pdbx_strand_id
1 'polypeptide(L)' 'MKDVSELFADLAAALEDLHSLSIEGQEAGLTSDMVEGLLAGIKAGLTGLRRIILEIAGART' A
#
# COMPACT_ATOMS: atom_id res chain seq x y z
N MET A 1 21.55 2.38 -1.09
CA MET A 1 20.55 3.46 -1.14
C MET A 1 19.80 3.25 -2.44
N LYS A 2 18.47 3.15 -2.41
CA LYS A 2 17.69 2.94 -3.63
C LYS A 2 17.86 4.15 -4.55
N ASP A 3 17.84 3.92 -5.85
CA ASP A 3 17.75 5.01 -6.82
C ASP A 3 16.35 5.66 -6.74
N VAL A 4 16.25 6.93 -7.14
CA VAL A 4 14.97 7.65 -7.20
C VAL A 4 13.97 6.91 -8.09
N SER A 5 14.43 6.31 -9.20
CA SER A 5 13.58 5.50 -10.08
C SER A 5 12.98 4.29 -9.37
N GLU A 6 13.75 3.61 -8.53
CA GLU A 6 13.29 2.48 -7.72
C GLU A 6 12.27 2.92 -6.66
N LEU A 7 12.47 4.08 -6.01
CA LEU A 7 11.52 4.62 -5.05
C LEU A 7 10.16 4.95 -5.68
N PHE A 8 10.15 5.47 -6.91
CA PHE A 8 8.90 5.70 -7.64
C PHE A 8 8.23 4.40 -8.08
N ALA A 9 9.01 3.37 -8.46
CA ALA A 9 8.47 2.05 -8.77
C ALA A 9 7.82 1.41 -7.53
N ASP A 10 8.49 1.46 -6.37
CA ASP A 10 7.93 0.97 -5.10
C ASP A 10 6.65 1.72 -4.70
N LEU A 11 6.63 3.04 -4.88
CA LEU A 11 5.45 3.86 -4.61
C LEU A 11 4.27 3.46 -5.49
N ALA A 12 4.51 3.27 -6.79
CA ALA A 12 3.46 2.86 -7.73
C ALA A 12 2.88 1.49 -7.36
N ALA A 13 3.74 0.51 -7.09
CA ALA A 13 3.31 -0.82 -6.67
C ALA A 13 2.48 -0.79 -5.38
N ALA A 14 2.93 -0.04 -4.36
CA ALA A 14 2.21 0.07 -3.10
C ALA A 14 0.82 0.72 -3.26
N LEU A 15 0.68 1.69 -4.17
CA LEU A 15 -0.59 2.32 -4.48
C LEU A 15 -1.52 1.36 -5.24
N GLU A 16 -1.00 0.57 -6.18
CA GLU A 16 -1.75 -0.43 -6.93
C GLU A 16 -2.28 -1.55 -6.03
N ASP A 17 -1.46 -2.04 -5.10
CA ASP A 17 -1.87 -3.04 -4.11
C ASP A 17 -3.01 -2.52 -3.21
N LEU A 18 -2.86 -1.29 -2.68
CA LEU A 18 -3.89 -0.65 -1.85
C LEU A 18 -5.18 -0.40 -2.64
N HIS A 19 -5.06 -0.01 -3.91
CA HIS A 19 -6.22 0.15 -4.78
C HIS A 19 -6.94 -1.17 -5.00
N SER A 20 -6.21 -2.25 -5.26
CA SER A 20 -6.75 -3.59 -5.47
C SER A 20 -7.52 -4.09 -4.23
N LEU A 21 -6.94 -3.95 -3.03
CA LEU A 21 -7.62 -4.27 -1.78
C LEU A 21 -8.89 -3.43 -1.57
N SER A 22 -8.86 -2.16 -1.98
CA SER A 22 -10.02 -1.26 -1.88
C SER A 22 -11.13 -1.63 -2.85
N ILE A 23 -10.81 -2.22 -4.00
CA ILE A 23 -11.78 -2.79 -4.93
C ILE A 23 -12.36 -4.08 -4.35
N GLU A 24 -11.51 -5.00 -3.87
CA GLU A 24 -11.95 -6.28 -3.30
C GLU A 24 -12.89 -6.07 -2.10
N GLY A 25 -12.63 -5.04 -1.28
CA GLY A 25 -13.51 -4.65 -0.18
C GLY A 25 -14.91 -4.17 -0.57
N GLN A 26 -15.20 -3.97 -1.86
CA GLN A 26 -16.52 -3.59 -2.37
C GLN A 26 -17.34 -4.80 -2.82
N GLU A 27 -16.76 -6.00 -2.86
CA GLU A 27 -17.44 -7.21 -3.31
C GLU A 27 -18.65 -7.54 -2.43
N ALA A 28 -19.73 -8.00 -3.08
CA ALA A 28 -20.90 -8.47 -2.36
C ALA A 28 -20.62 -9.84 -1.72
N GLY A 29 -21.00 -10.02 -0.46
CA GLY A 29 -20.92 -11.31 0.22
C GLY A 29 -19.61 -11.62 0.93
N LEU A 30 -18.79 -10.60 1.21
CA LEU A 30 -17.62 -10.76 2.08
C LEU A 30 -18.05 -11.27 3.46
N THR A 31 -17.38 -12.32 3.93
CA THR A 31 -17.54 -12.83 5.30
C THR A 31 -16.76 -11.95 6.29
N SER A 32 -17.04 -12.07 7.59
CA SER A 32 -16.33 -11.31 8.63
C SER A 32 -14.82 -11.51 8.56
N ASP A 33 -14.37 -12.75 8.40
CA ASP A 33 -12.94 -13.09 8.32
C ASP A 33 -12.27 -12.45 7.09
N MET A 34 -12.98 -12.41 5.96
CA MET A 34 -12.48 -11.74 4.74
C MET A 34 -12.35 -10.24 4.96
N VAL A 35 -13.35 -9.60 5.57
CA VAL A 35 -13.31 -8.18 5.91
C VAL A 35 -12.15 -7.86 6.85
N GLU A 36 -11.93 -8.68 7.89
CA GLU A 36 -10.81 -8.53 8.81
C GLU A 36 -9.46 -8.66 8.10
N GLY A 37 -9.33 -9.63 7.19
CA GLY A 37 -8.15 -9.82 6.34
C GLY A 37 -7.87 -8.60 5.45
N LEU A 38 -8.88 -8.07 4.78
CA LEU A 38 -8.77 -6.88 3.93
C LEU A 38 -8.39 -5.63 4.74
N LEU A 39 -9.00 -5.42 5.90
CA LEU A 39 -8.66 -4.32 6.80
C LEU A 39 -7.23 -4.44 7.32
N ALA A 40 -6.76 -5.64 7.65
CA ALA A 40 -5.38 -5.88 8.04
C ALA A 40 -4.42 -5.58 6.87
N GLY A 41 -4.75 -6.02 5.66
CA GLY A 41 -4.01 -5.73 4.43
C GLY A 41 -3.89 -4.23 4.15
N ILE A 42 -4.99 -3.49 4.22
CA ILE A 42 -5.01 -2.02 4.04
C ILE A 42 -4.12 -1.34 5.08
N LYS A 43 -4.21 -1.73 6.36
CA LYS A 43 -3.36 -1.16 7.42
C LYS A 43 -1.88 -1.42 7.16
N ALA A 44 -1.52 -2.63 6.74
CA ALA A 44 -0.15 -2.99 6.41
C ALA A 44 0.35 -2.19 5.19
N GLY A 45 -0.45 -2.10 4.13
CA GLY A 45 -0.14 -1.34 2.92
C GLY A 45 0.07 0.16 3.19
N LEU A 46 -0.81 0.79 3.98
CA LEU A 46 -0.66 2.20 4.38
C LEU A 46 0.60 2.43 5.22
N THR A 47 0.95 1.48 6.09
CA THR A 47 2.20 1.52 6.87
C THR A 47 3.42 1.45 5.96
N GLY A 48 3.41 0.55 4.96
CA GLY A 48 4.45 0.44 3.94
C GLY A 48 4.58 1.71 3.09
N LEU A 49 3.46 2.25 2.63
CA LEU A 49 3.38 3.48 1.86
C LEU A 49 3.97 4.67 2.64
N ARG A 50 3.66 4.79 3.93
CA ARG A 50 4.23 5.82 4.80
C ARG A 50 5.77 5.74 4.84
N ARG A 51 6.34 4.53 4.91
CA ARG A 51 7.80 4.35 4.88
C ARG A 51 8.40 4.82 3.56
N ILE A 52 7.81 4.45 2.42
CA ILE A 52 8.28 4.88 1.09
C ILE A 52 8.25 6.40 0.96
N ILE A 53 7.18 7.07 1.43
CA ILE A 53 7.09 8.54 1.44
C ILE A 53 8.22 9.17 2.25
N LEU A 54 8.56 8.62 3.42
CA LEU A 54 9.65 9.12 4.24
C LEU A 54 11.02 8.91 3.58
N GLU A 55 11.23 7.78 2.90
CA GLU A 55 12.44 7.50 2.12
C GLU A 55 12.59 8.50 0.96
N ILE A 56 11.51 8.80 0.23
CA ILE A 56 11.49 9.81 -0.84
C ILE A 56 11.78 11.22 -0.29
N ALA A 57 11.18 11.57 0.85
CA ALA A 57 11.39 12.87 1.48
C ALA A 57 12.84 13.05 1.95
N GLY A 58 13.45 11.98 2.49
CA GLY A 58 14.85 11.96 2.90
C GLY A 58 15.85 11.92 1.73
N ALA A 59 15.46 11.40 0.56
CA ALA A 59 16.30 11.39 -0.63
C ALA A 59 16.50 12.79 -1.27
N ARG A 60 15.75 13.81 -0.82
CA ARG A 60 15.87 15.21 -1.29
C ARG A 60 16.88 16.06 -0.50
N THR A 61 17.49 15.52 0.56
CA THR A 61 18.53 16.20 1.36
C THR A 61 19.88 15.57 1.13
#